data_AF-A0A6J6WF14-F1
#
_entry.id   AF-A0A6J6WF14-F1
#
_cell.length_a   1.000
_cell.length_b   1.000
_cell.length_c   1.000
_cell.angle_alpha   90.00
_cell.angle_beta   90.00
_cell.angle_gamma   90.00
#
_symmetry.space_group_name_H-M   'P 1'
#
loop_
_entity.id
_entity.type
_entity.pdbx_description
1 polymer ?
#
loop_
_entity_poly.entity_id
_entity_poly.type
_entity_poly.pdbx_seq_one_letter_code
_entity_poly.pdbx_strand_id
1 'polypeptide(L)'
;MGTYALAVNVFVMRKPDENVELVHRYLLETNLKIFGLSYAVNHLGDIYLTGRLPLTLNEDDLDRLFGAVLRYADESFNKLVELGFESAIRREWAWRESRGESLENLQAFAHMIGE
;
A
#
# COMPACT_ATOMS: atom_id res chain seq x y z
N MET A 1 9.98 0.47 -29.30
CA MET A 1 9.20 1.08 -28.20
C MET A 1 8.56 2.35 -28.75
N GLY A 2 7.26 2.57 -28.53
CA GLY A 2 6.55 3.76 -29.04
C GLY A 2 7.08 5.05 -28.40
N THR A 3 6.91 6.18 -29.10
CA THR A 3 7.46 7.50 -28.74
C THR A 3 6.89 8.06 -27.42
N TYR A 4 5.75 7.54 -26.95
CA TYR A 4 5.05 8.02 -25.76
C TYR A 4 4.47 6.85 -24.94
N ALA A 5 4.42 7.02 -23.62
CA ALA A 5 3.88 6.05 -22.68
C ALA A 5 3.06 6.76 -21.60
N LEU A 6 2.00 6.09 -21.12
CA LEU A 6 1.27 6.49 -19.92
C LEU A 6 2.06 5.99 -18.70
N ALA A 7 2.41 6.90 -17.79
CA ALA A 7 3.01 6.56 -16.52
C ALA A 7 1.95 6.58 -15.42
N VAL A 8 1.89 5.53 -14.62
CA VAL A 8 1.01 5.39 -13.46
C VAL A 8 1.86 5.49 -12.22
N ASN A 9 1.47 6.37 -11.28
CA ASN A 9 2.12 6.51 -9.98
C ASN A 9 1.04 6.71 -8.92
N VAL A 10 0.91 5.74 -8.03
CA VAL A 10 -0.07 5.73 -6.95
C VAL A 10 0.69 5.69 -5.63
N PHE A 11 0.48 6.70 -4.79
CA PHE A 11 1.03 6.70 -3.44
C PHE A 11 0.24 5.70 -2.58
N VAL A 12 0.94 4.75 -1.94
CA VAL A 12 0.31 3.73 -1.09
C VAL A 12 0.43 4.11 0.37
N MET A 13 1.66 4.32 0.85
CA MET A 13 1.90 4.74 2.22
C MET A 13 3.27 5.41 2.39
N ARG A 14 3.43 6.12 3.53
CA ARG A 14 4.71 6.67 3.95
C ARG A 14 5.70 5.54 4.25
N LYS A 15 6.98 5.89 4.29
CA LYS A 15 8.04 5.00 4.77
C LYS A 15 7.62 4.28 6.06
N PRO A 16 7.78 2.94 6.15
CA PRO A 16 7.54 2.20 7.39
C PRO A 16 8.39 2.72 8.55
N ASP A 17 7.79 2.80 9.74
CA ASP A 17 8.49 3.19 10.97
C ASP A 17 9.36 2.06 11.51
N GLU A 18 8.94 0.81 11.31
CA GLU A 18 9.64 -0.40 11.73
C GLU A 18 9.57 -1.52 10.67
N ASN A 19 10.33 -2.60 10.88
CA ASN A 19 10.37 -3.78 10.02
C ASN A 19 10.55 -3.52 8.50
N VAL A 20 11.30 -2.48 8.13
CA VAL A 20 11.48 -2.03 6.74
C VAL A 20 11.90 -3.18 5.80
N GLU A 21 12.82 -4.04 6.24
CA GLU A 21 13.27 -5.19 5.43
C GLU A 21 12.13 -6.19 5.14
N LEU A 22 11.31 -6.51 6.16
CA LEU A 22 10.17 -7.41 6.00
C LEU A 22 9.11 -6.78 5.08
N VAL A 23 8.86 -5.48 5.22
CA VAL A 23 7.97 -4.75 4.32
C VAL A 23 8.48 -4.84 2.89
N HIS A 24 9.75 -4.51 2.63
CA HIS A 24 10.32 -4.58 1.29
C HIS A 24 10.30 -5.99 0.70
N ARG A 25 10.59 -7.01 1.51
CA ARG A 25 10.47 -8.40 1.10
C ARG A 25 9.04 -8.75 0.68
N TYR A 26 8.05 -8.36 1.48
CA TYR A 26 6.64 -8.54 1.15
C TYR A 26 6.27 -7.87 -0.18
N LEU A 27 6.71 -6.63 -0.42
CA LEU A 27 6.49 -5.92 -1.69
C LEU A 27 7.08 -6.69 -2.88
N LEU A 28 8.32 -7.17 -2.74
CA LEU A 28 9.01 -7.94 -3.78
C LEU A 28 8.34 -9.29 -4.06
N GLU A 29 7.92 -10.01 -3.01
CA GLU A 29 7.17 -11.26 -3.15
C GLU A 29 5.78 -11.04 -3.77
N THR A 30 5.15 -9.89 -3.49
CA THR A 30 3.86 -9.53 -4.07
C THR A 30 4.00 -9.15 -5.54
N ASN A 31 5.09 -8.49 -5.92
CA ASN A 31 5.41 -8.18 -7.31
C ASN A 31 5.47 -9.43 -8.22
N LEU A 32 5.71 -10.63 -7.67
CA LEU A 32 5.67 -11.88 -8.44
C LEU A 32 4.25 -12.32 -8.83
N LYS A 33 3.23 -11.78 -8.16
CA LYS A 33 1.83 -12.22 -8.27
C LYS A 33 0.94 -11.21 -9.01
N ILE A 34 1.39 -9.96 -9.11
CA ILE A 34 0.63 -8.88 -9.74
C ILE A 34 1.12 -8.61 -11.17
N PHE A 35 0.25 -8.07 -12.01
CA PHE A 35 0.55 -7.81 -13.42
C PHE A 35 0.21 -6.37 -13.81
N GLY A 36 1.00 -5.79 -14.72
CA GLY A 36 0.81 -4.43 -15.25
C GLY A 36 1.27 -3.30 -14.34
N LEU A 37 1.37 -3.56 -13.03
CA LEU A 37 1.87 -2.64 -12.01
C LEU A 37 2.92 -3.33 -11.14
N SER A 38 3.69 -2.54 -10.40
CA SER A 38 4.69 -3.03 -9.45
C SER A 38 4.83 -2.08 -8.28
N TYR A 39 5.06 -2.61 -7.08
CA TYR A 39 5.46 -1.81 -5.95
C TYR A 39 6.88 -1.28 -6.15
N ALA A 40 7.07 -0.02 -5.77
CA ALA A 40 8.35 0.68 -5.79
C ALA A 40 8.52 1.50 -4.51
N VAL A 41 9.77 1.76 -4.16
CA VAL A 41 10.14 2.58 -3.00
C VAL A 41 10.90 3.80 -3.52
N ASN A 42 10.50 5.00 -3.11
CA ASN A 42 11.19 6.23 -3.50
C ASN A 42 12.44 6.48 -2.61
N HIS A 43 13.17 7.57 -2.88
CA HIS A 43 14.35 7.94 -2.11
C HIS A 43 14.08 8.30 -0.63
N LEU A 44 12.83 8.64 -0.28
CA LEU A 44 12.40 8.90 1.10
C LEU A 44 11.97 7.61 1.82
N GLY A 45 11.89 6.49 1.11
CA GLY A 45 11.36 5.22 1.63
C GLY A 45 9.85 5.06 1.49
N ASP A 46 9.15 6.02 0.88
CA ASP A 46 7.71 5.93 0.66
C ASP A 46 7.38 4.89 -0.40
N ILE A 47 6.25 4.21 -0.21
CA ILE A 47 5.81 3.10 -1.06
C ILE A 47 4.82 3.60 -2.08
N TYR A 48 5.08 3.22 -3.33
CA TYR A 48 4.24 3.52 -4.49
C TYR A 48 3.87 2.23 -5.21
N LEU A 49 2.74 2.27 -5.91
CA LEU A 49 2.39 1.34 -6.97
C LEU A 49 2.57 2.07 -8.30
N THR A 50 3.42 1.54 -9.18
CA THR A 50 3.81 2.20 -10.43
C THR A 50 3.70 1.28 -11.64
N GLY A 51 3.52 1.86 -12.82
CA GLY A 51 3.51 1.13 -14.09
C GLY A 51 3.73 2.04 -15.28
N ARG A 52 4.10 1.44 -16.42
CA ARG A 52 4.25 2.12 -17.70
C ARG A 52 3.48 1.36 -18.77
N LEU A 53 2.53 2.02 -19.40
CA LEU A 53 1.64 1.43 -20.40
C LEU A 53 1.77 2.17 -21.74
N PRO A 54 1.45 1.52 -22.88
CA PRO A 54 1.38 2.22 -24.16
C PRO A 54 0.27 3.28 -24.15
N LEU A 55 0.35 4.31 -25.00
CA LEU A 55 -0.75 5.28 -25.16
C LEU A 55 -1.94 4.76 -25.99
N THR A 56 -1.83 3.57 -26.57
CA THR A 56 -2.87 2.96 -27.41
C THR A 56 -3.98 2.26 -26.60
N LEU A 57 -4.12 2.60 -25.31
CA LEU A 57 -5.13 2.03 -24.42
C LEU A 57 -6.52 2.53 -24.82
N ASN A 58 -7.52 1.65 -24.73
CA ASN A 58 -8.93 2.01 -24.85
C ASN A 58 -9.58 2.17 -23.46
N GLU A 59 -10.88 2.46 -23.43
CA GLU A 59 -11.64 2.64 -22.19
C GLU A 59 -11.66 1.37 -21.31
N ASP A 60 -11.80 0.18 -21.90
CA ASP A 60 -11.78 -1.10 -21.16
C ASP A 60 -10.41 -1.36 -20.52
N ASP A 61 -9.32 -0.98 -21.19
CA ASP A 61 -7.97 -1.09 -20.66
C ASP A 61 -7.77 -0.17 -19.45
N LEU A 62 -8.34 1.04 -19.49
CA LEU A 62 -8.32 1.99 -18.39
C LEU A 62 -9.15 1.51 -17.20
N ASP A 63 -10.35 0.96 -17.44
CA ASP A 63 -11.18 0.37 -16.38
C ASP A 63 -10.45 -0.77 -15.66
N ARG A 64 -9.83 -1.69 -16.43
CA ARG A 64 -9.00 -2.76 -15.86
C ARG A 64 -7.81 -2.22 -15.07
N LEU A 65 -7.16 -1.18 -15.57
CA LEU A 65 -6.05 -0.54 -14.87
C LEU A 65 -6.50 0.06 -13.54
N PHE A 66 -7.61 0.80 -13.51
CA PHE A 66 -8.14 1.38 -12.27
C PHE A 66 -8.60 0.29 -11.29
N GLY A 67 -9.23 -0.78 -11.78
CA GLY A 67 -9.57 -1.93 -10.96
C GLY A 67 -8.34 -2.62 -10.36
N ALA A 68 -7.26 -2.75 -11.12
CA ALA A 68 -5.98 -3.28 -10.64
C ALA A 68 -5.34 -2.36 -9.59
N VAL A 69 -5.34 -1.04 -9.81
CA VAL A 69 -4.86 -0.05 -8.83
C VAL A 69 -5.63 -0.17 -7.52
N LEU A 70 -6.96 -0.17 -7.57
CA LEU A 70 -7.80 -0.26 -6.38
C LEU A 70 -7.51 -1.55 -5.61
N ARG A 71 -7.49 -2.68 -6.33
CA ARG A 71 -7.23 -4.00 -5.72
C ARG A 71 -5.86 -4.06 -5.06
N TYR A 72 -4.79 -3.73 -5.79
CA TYR A 72 -3.44 -3.87 -5.28
C TYR A 72 -3.14 -2.86 -4.16
N ALA A 73 -3.70 -1.66 -4.22
CA ALA A 73 -3.58 -0.71 -3.12
C ALA A 73 -4.29 -1.25 -1.86
N ASP A 74 -5.54 -1.69 -1.99
CA ASP A 74 -6.39 -2.11 -0.86
C ASP A 74 -5.92 -3.42 -0.21
N GLU A 75 -5.70 -4.48 -1.01
CA GLU A 75 -5.36 -5.82 -0.50
C GLU A 75 -4.05 -5.83 0.31
N SER A 76 -3.09 -4.98 -0.06
CA SER A 76 -1.81 -4.90 0.63
C SER A 76 -1.80 -3.89 1.77
N PHE A 77 -2.76 -2.98 1.85
CA PHE A 77 -2.70 -1.83 2.77
C PHE A 77 -2.61 -2.26 4.24
N ASN A 78 -3.58 -3.04 4.72
CA ASN A 78 -3.59 -3.47 6.12
C ASN A 78 -2.35 -4.26 6.48
N LYS A 79 -1.90 -5.15 5.58
CA LYS A 79 -0.69 -5.95 5.83
C LYS A 79 0.56 -5.09 5.95
N LEU A 80 0.69 -4.07 5.10
CA LEU A 80 1.80 -3.12 5.14
C LEU A 80 1.77 -2.27 6.41
N VAL A 81 0.58 -1.85 6.83
CA VAL A 81 0.38 -1.07 8.06
C VAL A 81 0.71 -1.91 9.30
N GLU A 82 0.22 -3.15 9.38
CA GLU A 82 0.57 -4.10 10.45
C GLU A 82 2.07 -4.32 10.53
N LEU A 83 2.73 -4.61 9.40
CA LEU A 83 4.16 -4.88 9.39
C LEU A 83 4.98 -3.64 9.76
N GLY A 84 4.60 -2.48 9.22
CA GLY A 84 5.44 -1.28 9.23
C GLY A 84 5.16 -0.27 10.34
N PHE A 85 4.04 -0.40 11.06
CA PHE A 85 3.54 0.61 12.01
C PHE A 85 2.89 0.02 13.27
N GLU A 86 3.13 -1.25 13.59
CA GLU A 86 2.57 -1.93 14.77
C GLU A 86 2.64 -1.10 16.07
N SER A 87 3.82 -0.62 16.42
CA SER A 87 4.07 0.16 17.63
C SER A 87 3.28 1.48 17.61
N ALA A 88 3.14 2.11 16.44
CA ALA A 88 2.37 3.34 16.29
C ALA A 88 0.87 3.08 16.44
N ILE A 89 0.35 1.99 15.87
CA ILE A 89 -1.05 1.57 16.01
C ILE A 89 -1.38 1.31 17.47
N ARG A 90 -0.54 0.57 18.20
CA ARG A 90 -0.74 0.28 19.64
C ARG A 90 -0.79 1.57 20.47
N ARG A 91 0.11 2.53 20.19
CA ARG A 91 0.11 3.83 20.87
C ARG A 91 -1.14 4.66 20.56
N GLU A 92 -1.53 4.74 19.28
CA GLU A 92 -2.72 5.46 18.85
C GLU A 92 -3.98 4.85 19.46
N TRP A 93 -4.08 3.52 19.51
CA TRP A 93 -5.19 2.82 20.14
C TRP A 93 -5.33 3.21 21.61
N ALA A 94 -4.25 3.05 22.40
CA ALA A 94 -4.25 3.39 23.82
C ALA A 94 -4.58 4.87 24.05
N TRP A 95 -4.08 5.76 23.18
CA TRP A 95 -4.38 7.19 23.24
C TRP A 95 -5.88 7.45 23.04
N ARG A 96 -6.49 6.85 22.01
CA ARG A 96 -7.93 7.01 21.72
C ARG A 96 -8.80 6.43 22.83
N GLU A 97 -8.47 5.24 23.31
CA GLU A 97 -9.19 4.59 24.42
C GLU A 97 -9.14 5.44 25.69
N SER A 98 -7.98 6.01 26.04
CA SER A 98 -7.82 6.87 27.22
C SER A 98 -8.64 8.17 27.15
N ARG A 99 -9.06 8.59 25.96
CA ARG A 99 -9.79 9.84 25.71
C ARG A 99 -11.24 9.64 25.28
N GLY A 100 -11.68 8.39 25.07
CA GLY A 100 -13.00 8.08 24.54
C GLY A 100 -13.18 8.48 23.07
N GLU A 101 -12.10 8.53 22.29
CA GLU A 101 -12.12 8.82 20.86
C GLU A 101 -12.52 7.58 20.03
N SER A 102 -13.05 7.78 18.82
CA SER A 102 -13.52 6.67 17.96
C SER A 102 -12.37 5.76 17.51
N LEU A 103 -12.56 4.44 17.66
CA LEU A 103 -11.63 3.39 17.21
C LEU A 103 -11.97 2.81 15.83
N GLU A 104 -12.99 3.33 15.13
CA GLU A 104 -13.51 2.74 13.88
C GLU A 104 -12.42 2.41 12.85
N ASN A 105 -11.52 3.36 12.56
CA ASN A 105 -10.42 3.16 11.61
C ASN A 105 -9.32 2.22 12.12
N LEU A 106 -9.27 1.95 13.42
CA LEU A 106 -8.31 1.03 14.03
C LEU A 106 -8.88 -0.38 14.18
N GLN A 107 -10.19 -0.58 13.99
CA GLN A 107 -10.84 -1.88 14.22
C GLN A 107 -10.23 -3.02 13.40
N ALA A 108 -9.74 -2.73 12.19
CA ALA A 108 -9.01 -3.71 11.37
C ALA A 108 -7.77 -4.30 12.10
N PHE A 109 -7.18 -3.54 13.03
CA PHE A 109 -5.99 -3.88 13.79
C PHE A 109 -6.29 -4.31 15.24
N ALA A 110 -7.57 -4.50 15.60
CA ALA A 110 -7.97 -4.87 16.97
C ALA A 110 -7.29 -6.16 17.47
N HIS A 111 -7.00 -7.08 16.56
CA HIS A 111 -6.28 -8.32 16.86
C HIS A 111 -4.86 -8.10 17.41
N MET A 112 -4.27 -6.92 17.20
CA MET A 112 -2.93 -6.57 17.67
C MET A 112 -2.91 -6.10 19.13
N ILE A 113 -4.03 -5.78 19.77
CA ILE A 113 -4.02 -5.09 21.08
C ILE A 113 -4.04 -6.05 22.28
N GLY A 114 -4.31 -7.34 22.04
CA GLY A 114 -4.43 -8.38 23.06
C GLY A 114 -3.30 -9.41 23.12
N GLU A 115 -2.28 -9.29 22.26
CA GLU A 115 -0.99 -10.01 22.36
C GLU A 115 0.05 -9.14 23.07
#